data_AF-A0A7S1MFZ0-F1
#
_entry.id   AF-A0A7S1MFZ0-F1
#
_cell.length_a   1.000
_cell.length_b   1.000
_cell.length_c   1.000
_cell.angle_alpha   90.00
_cell.angle_beta   90.00
_cell.angle_gamma   90.00
#
_symmetry.space_group_name_H-M   'P 1'
#
loop_
_entity.id
_entity.type
_entity.pdbx_description
1 polymer ?
#
loop_
_entity_poly.entity_id
_entity_poly.type
_entity_poly.pdbx_seq_one_letter_code
_entity_poly.pdbx_strand_id
1 'polypeptide(L)'
;NSFCTLLGVMLRRTFRAFPRYDKDYDEVKYVQRRVLPMPKWQTLLNVRTPEMVHRFKDVGPDYDRVWISLGEKLRHRRIGRSTDRKDRRYYWRPLPKGIQQLYTDPARRARGRLDSDYIPRLHPHANEQGLAFAQGNRNKHAGLDKKYGAMHAAPLPMDWEYRVY
;
A
#
# COMPACT_ATOMS: atom_id res chain seq x y z
N ASN A 1 -30.42 28.31 -15.91
CA ASN A 1 -30.72 28.11 -14.47
C ASN A 1 -29.82 27.15 -13.70
N SER A 2 -28.88 26.40 -14.32
CA SER A 2 -28.04 25.43 -13.59
C SER A 2 -26.59 25.87 -13.30
N PHE A 3 -26.14 26.98 -13.89
CA PHE A 3 -24.79 27.52 -13.67
C PHE A 3 -24.66 28.34 -12.38
N CYS A 4 -25.72 29.10 -12.02
CA CYS A 4 -25.74 29.95 -10.83
C CYS A 4 -25.81 29.16 -9.51
N THR A 5 -26.35 27.94 -9.53
CA THR A 5 -26.46 27.09 -8.34
C THR A 5 -25.13 26.42 -8.00
N LEU A 6 -24.35 26.02 -9.00
CA LEU A 6 -23.02 25.43 -8.83
C LEU A 6 -22.01 26.45 -8.28
N LEU A 7 -22.05 27.69 -8.80
CA LEU A 7 -21.20 28.78 -8.33
C LEU A 7 -21.51 29.15 -6.87
N GLY A 8 -22.79 29.21 -6.50
CA GLY A 8 -23.23 29.50 -5.12
C GLY A 8 -22.86 28.41 -4.11
N VAL A 9 -22.87 27.13 -4.52
CA VAL A 9 -22.43 26.01 -3.67
C VAL A 9 -20.91 25.97 -3.53
N MET A 10 -20.16 26.29 -4.59
CA MET A 10 -18.69 26.42 -4.53
C MET A 10 -18.26 27.59 -3.64
N LEU A 11 -18.91 28.75 -3.77
CA LEU A 11 -18.62 29.93 -2.95
C LEU A 11 -18.97 29.70 -1.46
N ARG A 12 -20.09 29.03 -1.15
CA ARG A 12 -20.43 28.69 0.24
C ARG A 12 -19.44 27.73 0.90
N ARG A 13 -18.74 26.88 0.12
CA ARG A 13 -17.69 25.99 0.64
C ARG A 13 -16.38 26.72 0.91
N THR A 14 -16.08 27.80 0.18
CA THR A 14 -14.85 28.58 0.35
C THR A 14 -14.91 29.58 1.52
N PHE A 15 -16.12 30.00 1.94
CA PHE A 15 -16.31 30.92 3.08
C PHE A 15 -16.07 30.31 4.48
N ARG A 16 -15.59 29.07 4.58
CA ARG A 16 -15.37 28.37 5.86
C ARG A 16 -13.91 28.20 6.29
N ALA A 17 -12.96 28.94 5.72
CA ALA A 17 -11.54 28.67 5.98
C ALA A 17 -10.65 29.91 6.22
N PHE A 18 -11.20 31.07 6.56
CA PHE A 18 -10.39 32.17 7.05
C PHE A 18 -11.03 32.76 8.32
N PRO A 19 -10.30 32.87 9.45
CA PRO A 19 -10.83 33.52 10.63
C PRO A 19 -11.17 34.98 10.29
N ARG A 20 -12.32 35.46 10.78
CA ARG A 20 -12.69 36.87 10.63
C ARG A 20 -11.79 37.70 11.54
N TYR A 21 -11.17 38.73 10.99
CA TYR A 21 -10.40 39.71 11.75
C TYR A 21 -11.35 40.73 12.41
N ASP A 22 -12.21 40.27 13.32
CA ASP A 22 -13.04 41.17 14.12
C ASP A 22 -12.30 41.52 15.42
N LYS A 23 -12.48 42.76 15.92
CA LYS A 23 -11.85 43.28 17.15
C LYS A 23 -12.16 42.43 18.40
N ASP A 24 -13.26 41.67 18.36
CA ASP A 24 -13.77 40.86 19.47
C ASP A 24 -13.44 39.36 19.32
N TYR A 25 -12.57 38.99 18.38
CA TYR A 25 -12.21 37.59 18.10
C TYR A 25 -11.07 37.09 19.01
N ASP A 26 -11.38 36.83 20.29
CA ASP A 26 -10.40 36.43 21.32
C ASP A 26 -9.85 35.01 21.14
N GLU A 27 -10.43 34.17 20.26
CA GLU A 27 -9.99 32.79 20.05
C GLU A 27 -8.58 32.68 19.44
N VAL A 28 -8.20 33.58 18.53
CA VAL A 28 -6.87 33.60 17.88
C VAL A 28 -5.83 34.37 18.72
N LYS A 29 -6.29 35.11 19.73
CA LYS A 29 -5.48 35.99 20.59
C LYS A 29 -4.66 35.22 21.62
N TYR A 30 -5.11 34.02 22.00
CA TYR A 30 -4.38 33.09 22.87
C TYR A 30 -3.69 32.01 22.03
N VAL A 31 -2.48 31.59 22.42
CA VAL A 31 -1.70 30.57 21.71
C VAL A 31 -2.47 29.24 21.67
N GLN A 32 -3.15 28.97 20.55
CA GLN A 32 -3.83 27.70 20.33
C GLN A 32 -2.83 26.58 20.01
N ARG A 33 -3.29 25.32 20.10
CA ARG A 33 -2.50 24.14 19.71
C ARG A 33 -2.10 24.26 18.25
N ARG A 34 -0.79 24.41 17.99
CA ARG A 34 -0.25 24.41 16.61
C ARG A 34 -0.27 22.99 16.06
N VAL A 35 -1.00 22.79 14.97
CA VAL A 35 -1.04 21.50 14.29
C VAL A 35 0.31 21.29 13.58
N LEU A 36 1.06 20.30 14.03
CA LEU A 36 2.25 19.83 13.34
C LEU A 36 1.85 19.21 12.00
N PRO A 37 2.73 19.20 10.99
CA PRO A 37 2.46 18.52 9.74
C PRO A 37 2.04 17.07 10.00
N MET A 38 0.90 16.68 9.41
CA MET A 38 0.36 15.33 9.59
C MET A 38 1.41 14.30 9.13
N PRO A 39 1.65 13.23 9.91
CA PRO A 39 2.63 12.22 9.55
C PRO A 39 2.29 11.59 8.20
N LYS A 40 3.25 11.64 7.26
CA LYS A 40 3.09 11.12 5.89
C LYS A 40 3.06 9.57 5.81
N TRP A 41 2.98 8.87 6.93
CA TRP A 41 3.19 7.43 7.03
C TRP A 41 2.02 6.58 6.50
N GLN A 42 0.83 7.15 6.33
CA GLN A 42 -0.37 6.39 5.97
C GLN A 42 -0.49 5.99 4.49
N THR A 43 0.33 6.56 3.59
CA THR A 43 0.04 6.52 2.14
C THR A 43 0.98 5.68 1.29
N LEU A 44 2.10 5.15 1.79
CA LEU A 44 3.08 4.51 0.90
C LEU A 44 3.12 2.97 0.95
N LEU A 45 2.51 2.33 1.95
CA LEU A 45 2.76 0.91 2.22
C LEU A 45 1.52 0.01 2.38
N ASN A 46 0.30 0.55 2.58
CA ASN A 46 -0.83 -0.25 3.08
C ASN A 46 -1.88 -0.71 2.05
N VAL A 47 -1.59 -0.68 0.75
CA VAL A 47 -2.56 -1.26 -0.21
C VAL A 47 -2.42 -2.78 -0.34
N ARG A 48 -1.24 -3.32 0.00
CA ARG A 48 -0.99 -4.76 -0.02
C ARG A 48 -1.48 -5.35 1.30
N THR A 49 -2.61 -6.04 1.29
CA THR A 49 -3.01 -6.83 2.47
C THR A 49 -2.26 -8.15 2.48
N PRO A 50 -1.88 -8.69 3.65
CA PRO A 50 -1.24 -10.00 3.75
C PRO A 50 -2.06 -11.10 3.06
N GLU A 51 -3.39 -11.03 3.13
CA GLU A 51 -4.28 -12.00 2.48
C GLU A 51 -4.10 -12.06 0.97
N MET A 52 -3.94 -10.90 0.32
CA MET A 52 -3.73 -10.83 -1.13
C MET A 52 -2.40 -11.50 -1.50
N VAL A 53 -1.34 -11.21 -0.74
CA VAL A 53 0.01 -11.76 -0.95
C VAL A 53 0.04 -13.28 -0.79
N HIS A 54 -0.79 -13.84 0.10
CA HIS A 54 -0.85 -15.30 0.30
C HIS A 54 -1.72 -16.00 -0.75
N ARG A 55 -2.80 -15.37 -1.22
CA ARG A 55 -3.80 -16.01 -2.10
C ARG A 55 -3.48 -15.86 -3.57
N PHE A 56 -2.82 -14.78 -3.94
CA PHE A 56 -2.61 -14.40 -5.32
C PHE A 56 -1.13 -14.32 -5.65
N LYS A 57 -0.83 -14.40 -6.94
CA LYS A 57 0.50 -14.14 -7.50
C LYS A 57 0.34 -13.23 -8.71
N ASP A 58 1.24 -12.28 -8.92
CA ASP A 58 1.28 -11.47 -10.13
C ASP A 58 2.23 -12.10 -11.15
N VAL A 59 1.71 -12.39 -12.35
CA VAL A 59 2.46 -13.05 -13.42
C VAL A 59 2.27 -12.28 -14.73
N GLY A 60 3.29 -12.30 -15.58
CA GLY A 60 3.29 -11.66 -16.89
C GLY A 60 4.18 -10.43 -16.97
N PRO A 61 4.26 -9.81 -18.15
CA PRO A 61 5.07 -8.62 -18.38
C PRO A 61 4.45 -7.41 -17.67
N ASP A 62 5.26 -6.38 -17.46
CA ASP A 62 4.95 -5.20 -16.66
C ASP A 62 3.59 -4.54 -16.96
N TYR A 63 3.23 -4.40 -18.23
CA TYR A 63 1.97 -3.75 -18.64
C TYR A 63 0.78 -4.70 -18.76
N ASP A 64 1.01 -6.01 -18.96
CA ASP A 64 -0.04 -7.03 -19.09
C ASP A 64 -0.05 -8.01 -17.90
N ARG A 65 0.32 -7.54 -16.70
CA ARG A 65 0.30 -8.40 -15.51
C ARG A 65 -1.12 -8.85 -15.20
N VAL A 66 -1.25 -10.15 -14.98
CA VAL A 66 -2.48 -10.74 -14.50
C VAL A 66 -2.23 -11.37 -13.15
N TRP A 67 -3.14 -11.13 -12.22
CA TRP A 67 -3.08 -11.82 -10.94
C TRP A 67 -3.74 -13.17 -11.09
N ILE A 68 -3.09 -14.21 -10.58
CA ILE A 68 -3.57 -15.59 -10.62
C ILE A 68 -3.90 -16.09 -9.23
N SER A 69 -4.93 -16.93 -9.15
CA SER A 69 -5.33 -17.67 -7.95
C SER A 69 -5.47 -19.15 -8.26
N LEU A 70 -5.51 -19.97 -7.21
CA LEU A 70 -5.71 -21.40 -7.32
C LEU A 70 -7.17 -21.69 -7.72
N GLY A 71 -7.37 -22.45 -8.80
CA GLY A 71 -8.68 -22.63 -9.46
C GLY A 71 -9.66 -23.57 -8.76
N GLU A 72 -9.40 -23.97 -7.52
CA GLU A 72 -10.17 -25.00 -6.83
C GLU A 72 -11.26 -24.45 -5.90
N LYS A 73 -12.30 -25.27 -5.69
CA LYS A 73 -13.30 -25.01 -4.66
C LYS A 73 -12.72 -25.35 -3.28
N LEU A 74 -12.19 -24.34 -2.61
CA LEU A 74 -11.79 -24.41 -1.21
C LEU A 74 -13.01 -24.65 -0.32
N ARG A 75 -13.22 -25.90 0.09
CA ARG A 75 -14.23 -26.28 1.09
C ARG A 75 -13.82 -27.53 1.84
N HIS A 76 -14.03 -27.52 3.15
CA HIS A 76 -13.97 -28.75 3.94
C HIS A 76 -15.27 -29.56 3.75
N ARG A 77 -15.17 -30.88 3.59
CA ARG A 77 -16.33 -31.79 3.43
C ARG A 77 -16.28 -32.89 4.48
N ARG A 78 -17.42 -33.53 4.74
CA ARG A 78 -17.52 -34.72 5.59
C ARG A 78 -16.72 -35.89 4.99
N ILE A 79 -16.29 -36.80 5.85
CA ILE A 79 -15.58 -38.03 5.49
C ILE A 79 -16.39 -38.81 4.44
N GLY A 80 -15.72 -39.34 3.42
CA GLY A 80 -16.36 -40.07 2.31
C GLY A 80 -16.88 -39.21 1.14
N ARG A 81 -16.78 -37.87 1.19
CA ARG A 81 -17.07 -37.00 0.03
C ARG A 81 -15.79 -36.49 -0.64
N SER A 82 -15.79 -36.43 -1.98
CA SER A 82 -14.61 -36.11 -2.81
C SER A 82 -13.44 -37.07 -2.54
N THR A 83 -13.72 -38.36 -2.80
CA THR A 83 -12.80 -39.48 -2.65
C THR A 83 -11.77 -39.54 -3.77
N ASP A 84 -12.17 -39.26 -5.01
CA ASP A 84 -11.24 -39.22 -6.14
C ASP A 84 -10.36 -37.97 -6.04
N ARG A 85 -9.05 -38.20 -5.93
CA ARG A 85 -8.04 -37.14 -5.90
C ARG A 85 -7.82 -36.53 -7.29
N LYS A 86 -8.17 -37.22 -8.38
CA LYS A 86 -8.02 -36.73 -9.76
C LYS A 86 -8.89 -35.51 -10.08
N ASP A 87 -9.97 -35.33 -9.32
CA ASP A 87 -10.83 -34.13 -9.39
C ASP A 87 -10.16 -32.90 -8.78
N ARG A 88 -9.22 -33.11 -7.83
CA ARG A 88 -8.48 -32.05 -7.15
C ARG A 88 -7.16 -31.77 -7.87
N ARG A 89 -7.27 -31.11 -9.02
CA ARG A 89 -6.11 -30.73 -9.83
C ARG A 89 -5.55 -29.40 -9.35
N TYR A 90 -4.24 -29.39 -9.12
CA TYR A 90 -3.51 -28.17 -8.82
C TYR A 90 -3.29 -27.36 -10.11
N TYR A 91 -4.01 -26.26 -10.29
CA TYR A 91 -3.82 -25.33 -11.40
C TYR A 91 -4.12 -23.88 -11.02
N TRP A 92 -3.48 -22.95 -11.73
CA TRP A 92 -3.65 -21.51 -11.57
C TRP A 92 -4.61 -20.96 -12.63
N ARG A 93 -5.44 -20.00 -12.25
CA ARG A 93 -6.32 -19.27 -13.17
C ARG A 93 -6.22 -17.76 -12.92
N PRO A 94 -6.37 -16.95 -13.98
CA PRO A 94 -6.41 -15.50 -13.83
C PRO A 94 -7.64 -15.07 -13.04
N LEU A 95 -7.46 -14.07 -12.19
CA LEU A 95 -8.58 -13.41 -11.51
C LEU A 95 -9.44 -12.62 -12.52
N PRO A 96 -10.73 -12.44 -12.21
CA PRO A 96 -11.57 -11.51 -12.96
C PRO A 96 -10.99 -10.09 -12.90
N LYS A 97 -10.97 -9.40 -14.06
CA LYS A 97 -10.36 -8.07 -14.22
C LYS A 97 -10.86 -7.04 -13.19
N GLY A 98 -12.17 -7.03 -12.89
CA GLY A 98 -12.75 -6.08 -11.93
C GLY A 98 -12.23 -6.27 -10.50
N ILE A 99 -11.97 -7.52 -10.09
CA ILE A 99 -11.39 -7.81 -8.77
C ILE A 99 -9.91 -7.40 -8.73
N GLN A 100 -9.16 -7.66 -9.81
CA GLN A 100 -7.76 -7.22 -9.90
C GLN A 100 -7.64 -5.68 -9.85
N GLN A 101 -8.53 -4.95 -10.55
CA GLN A 101 -8.58 -3.49 -10.53
C GLN A 101 -8.90 -2.95 -9.14
N LEU A 102 -9.87 -3.54 -8.43
CA LEU A 102 -10.20 -3.17 -7.05
C LEU A 102 -8.98 -3.14 -6.12
N TYR A 103 -8.05 -4.09 -6.30
CA TYR A 103 -6.85 -4.19 -5.49
C TYR A 103 -5.68 -3.32 -5.98
N THR A 104 -5.61 -3.04 -7.28
CA THR A 104 -4.50 -2.28 -7.88
C THR A 104 -4.77 -0.77 -7.92
N ASP A 105 -6.03 -0.34 -7.99
CA ASP A 105 -6.41 1.07 -8.08
C ASP A 105 -6.07 1.89 -6.84
N PRO A 106 -6.23 1.39 -5.60
CA PRO A 106 -5.77 2.13 -4.44
C PRO A 106 -4.24 2.29 -4.44
N ALA A 107 -3.50 1.29 -4.96
CA ALA A 107 -2.03 1.34 -5.02
C ALA A 107 -1.56 2.35 -6.05
N ARG A 108 -2.24 2.40 -7.20
CA ARG A 108 -2.05 3.45 -8.22
C ARG A 108 -2.39 4.83 -7.67
N ARG A 109 -3.51 5.00 -6.97
CA ARG A 109 -3.92 6.29 -6.37
C ARG A 109 -3.00 6.75 -5.24
N ALA A 110 -2.48 5.82 -4.44
CA ALA A 110 -1.62 6.13 -3.30
C ALA A 110 -0.21 6.57 -3.74
N ARG A 111 0.29 6.04 -4.86
CA ARG A 111 1.64 6.32 -5.40
C ARG A 111 1.62 7.34 -6.55
N GLY A 112 0.51 7.45 -7.26
CA GLY A 112 0.35 8.32 -8.42
C GLY A 112 -0.70 9.41 -8.16
N ARG A 113 -0.24 10.66 -8.07
CA ARG A 113 -1.06 11.79 -8.53
C ARG A 113 -0.82 11.94 -10.03
N LEU A 114 -1.89 11.77 -10.79
CA LEU A 114 -2.14 12.15 -12.20
C LEU A 114 -1.18 11.70 -13.32
N ASP A 115 0.13 11.49 -13.13
CA ASP A 115 1.06 11.12 -14.23
C ASP A 115 2.21 10.22 -13.76
N SER A 116 1.98 8.93 -13.51
CA SER A 116 3.10 8.04 -13.18
C SER A 116 3.04 6.70 -13.90
N ASP A 117 4.15 6.33 -14.53
CA ASP A 117 4.50 4.98 -15.02
C ASP A 117 4.61 3.94 -13.90
N TYR A 118 3.97 4.19 -12.75
CA TYR A 118 3.99 3.30 -11.61
C TYR A 118 3.10 2.10 -11.88
N ILE A 119 3.74 0.94 -11.98
CA ILE A 119 3.09 -0.34 -12.18
C ILE A 119 2.88 -0.96 -10.80
N PRO A 120 1.63 -1.08 -10.31
CA PRO A 120 1.37 -1.68 -9.01
C PRO A 120 1.72 -3.17 -9.05
N ARG A 121 2.63 -3.60 -8.17
CA ARG A 121 3.02 -5.01 -7.99
C ARG A 121 2.44 -5.59 -6.70
N LEU A 122 2.16 -6.89 -6.70
CA LEU A 122 1.62 -7.57 -5.51
C LEU A 122 2.73 -7.87 -4.50
N HIS A 123 3.85 -8.42 -4.97
CA HIS A 123 5.01 -8.73 -4.15
C HIS A 123 6.07 -7.63 -4.26
N PRO A 124 6.74 -7.26 -3.16
CA PRO A 124 7.87 -6.35 -3.22
C PRO A 124 9.03 -7.00 -3.99
N HIS A 125 9.52 -6.33 -5.01
CA HIS A 125 10.72 -6.76 -5.74
C HIS A 125 11.97 -6.19 -5.07
N ALA A 126 13.14 -6.80 -5.33
CA ALA A 126 14.43 -6.36 -4.79
C ALA A 126 14.68 -4.85 -4.99
N ASN A 127 14.28 -4.30 -6.14
CA ASN A 127 14.42 -2.88 -6.46
C ASN A 127 13.55 -1.98 -5.57
N GLU A 128 12.32 -2.41 -5.26
CA GLU A 128 11.41 -1.67 -4.37
C GLU A 128 11.87 -1.73 -2.92
N GLN A 129 12.38 -2.89 -2.49
CA GLN A 129 12.95 -3.07 -1.16
C GLN A 129 14.22 -2.21 -1.00
N GLY A 130 15.13 -2.23 -1.97
CA GLY A 130 16.31 -1.39 -1.98
C GLY A 130 16.01 0.12 -1.97
N LEU A 131 14.91 0.54 -2.63
CA LEU A 131 14.43 1.92 -2.59
C LEU A 131 13.87 2.31 -1.21
N ALA A 132 13.07 1.45 -0.58
CA ALA A 132 12.47 1.71 0.73
C ALA A 132 13.50 1.72 1.87
N PHE A 133 14.49 0.83 1.82
CA PHE A 133 15.53 0.66 2.84
C PHE A 133 16.82 1.46 2.58
N ALA A 134 16.79 2.35 1.58
CA ALA A 134 17.82 3.31 1.23
C ALA A 134 19.09 2.74 0.56
N GLN A 135 18.98 2.59 -0.76
CA GLN A 135 20.13 2.57 -1.66
C GLN A 135 20.14 3.72 -2.69
N GLY A 136 19.02 4.41 -2.92
CA GLY A 136 18.89 5.39 -4.01
C GLY A 136 18.52 6.83 -3.63
N ASN A 137 18.34 7.14 -2.34
CA ASN A 137 17.88 8.47 -1.93
C ASN A 137 19.08 9.30 -1.42
N ARG A 138 19.39 10.42 -2.10
CA ARG A 138 20.58 11.27 -1.85
C ARG A 138 20.77 11.69 -0.38
N ASN A 139 19.69 11.72 0.40
CA ASN A 139 19.72 12.12 1.81
C ASN A 139 19.97 10.98 2.79
N LYS A 140 20.26 9.75 2.32
CA LYS A 140 20.44 8.58 3.19
C LYS A 140 21.54 7.69 2.65
N HIS A 141 22.77 7.95 3.08
CA HIS A 141 23.60 6.84 3.52
C HIS A 141 22.84 6.18 4.69
N ALA A 142 21.88 5.30 4.39
CA ALA A 142 21.44 4.38 5.42
C ALA A 142 22.68 3.69 5.96
N GLY A 143 22.69 3.44 7.27
CA GLY A 143 23.77 2.73 7.90
C GLY A 143 24.12 1.48 7.11
N LEU A 144 25.39 1.12 7.11
CA LEU A 144 25.90 -0.05 6.37
C LEU A 144 25.10 -1.32 6.71
N ASP A 145 24.53 -1.36 7.92
CA ASP A 145 23.64 -2.38 8.48
C ASP A 145 22.30 -2.58 7.73
N LYS A 146 21.89 -1.65 6.86
CA LYS A 146 20.58 -1.71 6.16
C LYS A 146 20.71 -1.84 4.65
N LYS A 147 21.94 -1.81 4.12
CA LYS A 147 22.20 -1.93 2.68
C LYS A 147 22.08 -3.39 2.24
N TYR A 148 21.88 -3.58 0.93
CA TYR A 148 21.95 -4.88 0.25
C TYR A 148 20.99 -5.95 0.82
N GLY A 149 19.86 -5.52 1.37
CA GLY A 149 18.87 -6.45 1.92
C GLY A 149 19.35 -7.15 3.19
N ALA A 150 20.13 -6.48 4.05
CA ALA A 150 20.61 -7.04 5.31
C ALA A 150 19.52 -7.68 6.18
N MET A 151 18.29 -7.14 6.18
CA MET A 151 17.13 -7.74 6.88
C MET A 151 16.58 -9.02 6.23
N HIS A 152 16.86 -9.23 4.95
CA HIS A 152 16.48 -10.43 4.20
C HIS A 152 17.60 -11.49 4.20
N ALA A 153 18.82 -11.11 4.55
CA ALA A 153 19.94 -12.03 4.71
C ALA A 153 19.73 -12.91 5.95
N ALA A 154 20.32 -14.10 5.93
CA ALA A 154 20.38 -14.94 7.12
C ALA A 154 21.13 -14.19 8.24
N PRO A 155 20.72 -14.35 9.51
CA PRO A 155 21.43 -13.75 10.63
C PRO A 155 22.86 -14.28 10.69
N LEU A 156 23.81 -13.40 11.02
CA LEU A 156 25.20 -13.80 11.25
C LEU A 156 25.28 -14.66 12.52
N PRO A 157 26.21 -15.64 12.58
CA PRO A 157 26.44 -16.39 13.80
C PRO A 157 26.83 -15.42 14.92
N MET A 158 26.27 -15.63 16.11
CA MET A 158 26.68 -14.91 17.30
C MET A 158 28.07 -15.38 17.73
N ASP A 159 28.76 -14.55 18.51
CA ASP A 159 30.05 -14.93 19.09
C ASP A 159 29.93 -16.18 19.96
N TRP A 160 31.01 -16.97 20.00
CA TRP A 160 31.11 -18.22 20.74
C TRP A 160 30.87 -18.06 22.25
N GLU A 161 30.97 -16.84 22.78
CA GLU A 161 30.79 -16.49 24.19
C GLU A 161 29.67 -15.46 24.43
N TYR A 162 28.69 -15.36 23.53
CA TYR A 162 27.58 -14.40 23.67
C TYR A 162 26.72 -14.66 24.92
N ARG A 163 26.62 -13.68 25.82
CA ARG A 163 25.81 -13.71 27.06
C ARG A 163 25.03 -12.39 27.22
N VAL A 164 23.77 -12.48 27.65
CA VAL A 164 22.92 -11.32 28.01
C VAL A 164 22.56 -11.46 29.49
N TYR A 165 22.92 -10.48 30.32
CA TYR A 165 22.64 -10.43 31.76
C TYR A 165 21.41 -9.56 32.05
#